data_AF-A0A246FH59-F1
#
_entry.id   AF-A0A246FH59-F1
#
_cell.length_a   1.000
_cell.length_b   1.000
_cell.length_c   1.000
_cell.angle_alpha   90.00
_cell.angle_beta   90.00
_cell.angle_gamma   90.00
#
_symmetry.space_group_name_H-M   'P 1'
#
loop_
_entity.id
_entity.type
_entity.pdbx_description
1 polymer ?
#
loop_
_entity_poly.entity_id
_entity_poly.type
_entity_poly.pdbx_seq_one_letter_code
_entity_poly.pdbx_strand_id
1 'polypeptide(L)' 'MRDLPPELKPLPELQADPDALLLRGGSALIGPDGTILAGTIFDEEIILTAGIDLGRIREEQLTLDVTGHYARPDIIGPL' A
#
# COMPACT_ATOMS: atom_id res chain seq x y z
N MET A 1 -15.55 15.05 5.58
CA MET A 1 -15.52 16.54 5.58
C MET A 1 -14.81 17.13 6.81
N ARG A 2 -14.99 16.49 7.99
CA ARG A 2 -14.31 16.77 9.26
C ARG A 2 -12.80 17.03 9.15
N ASP A 3 -12.10 16.22 8.37
CA ASP A 3 -10.63 16.23 8.28
C ASP A 3 -10.09 17.01 7.06
N LEU A 4 -10.97 17.74 6.36
CA LEU A 4 -10.56 18.55 5.21
C LEU A 4 -9.85 19.83 5.70
N PRO A 5 -8.63 20.14 5.21
CA PRO A 5 -7.97 21.40 5.52
C PRO A 5 -8.84 22.62 5.21
N PRO A 6 -8.80 23.68 6.05
CA PRO A 6 -9.71 24.83 5.92
C PRO A 6 -9.53 25.62 4.61
N GLU A 7 -8.36 25.55 4.00
CA GLU A 7 -8.06 26.15 2.69
C GLU A 7 -8.73 25.44 1.50
N LEU A 8 -9.24 24.22 1.68
CA LEU A 8 -9.83 23.43 0.59
C LEU A 8 -11.35 23.55 0.57
N LYS A 9 -11.89 23.78 -0.63
CA LYS A 9 -13.35 23.81 -0.82
C LYS A 9 -13.88 22.36 -0.84
N PRO A 10 -14.90 22.04 -0.04
CA PRO A 10 -15.50 20.72 -0.02
C PRO A 10 -16.34 20.44 -1.28
N LEU A 11 -16.32 19.19 -1.73
CA LEU A 11 -17.15 18.72 -2.84
C LEU A 11 -18.64 18.84 -2.45
N PRO A 12 -19.50 19.49 -3.27
CA PRO A 12 -20.91 19.71 -2.95
C PRO A 12 -21.66 18.44 -2.55
N GLU A 13 -21.39 17.33 -3.24
CA GLU A 13 -21.97 16.01 -3.00
C GLU A 13 -21.61 15.39 -1.63
N LEU A 14 -20.49 15.80 -1.03
CA LEU A 14 -20.02 15.30 0.27
C LEU A 14 -20.26 16.30 1.41
N GLN A 15 -20.79 17.48 1.14
CA GLN A 15 -21.05 18.51 2.17
C GLN A 15 -22.17 18.14 3.14
N ALA A 16 -23.13 17.31 2.68
CA ALA A 16 -24.29 16.94 3.47
C ALA A 16 -23.95 15.98 4.63
N ASP A 17 -22.80 15.30 4.55
CA ASP A 17 -22.35 14.34 5.55
C ASP A 17 -20.92 14.70 6.01
N PRO A 18 -20.76 15.22 7.24
CA PRO A 18 -19.46 15.61 7.76
C PRO A 18 -18.48 14.42 7.89
N ASP A 19 -19.00 13.20 8.08
CA ASP A 19 -18.21 11.98 8.21
C ASP A 19 -17.97 11.29 6.88
N ALA A 20 -18.51 11.82 5.77
CA ALA A 20 -18.22 11.31 4.44
C ALA A 20 -16.70 11.31 4.17
N LEU A 21 -16.22 10.13 3.77
CA LEU A 21 -14.84 9.89 3.41
C LEU A 21 -14.53 10.49 2.03
N LEU A 22 -13.48 11.32 1.97
CA LEU A 22 -12.96 11.83 0.70
C LEU A 22 -12.24 10.73 -0.09
N LEU A 23 -11.55 9.85 0.64
CA LEU A 23 -10.86 8.67 0.12
C LEU A 23 -11.23 7.50 1.01
N ARG A 24 -11.45 6.33 0.39
CA ARG A 24 -11.98 5.15 1.09
C ARG A 24 -10.89 4.30 1.76
N GLY A 25 -9.63 4.74 1.77
CA GLY A 25 -8.52 3.94 2.30
C GLY A 25 -8.03 2.89 1.30
N GLY A 26 -7.76 1.67 1.79
CA GLY A 26 -7.12 0.59 1.03
C GLY A 26 -5.73 0.21 1.52
N SER A 27 -5.32 0.70 2.70
CA SER A 27 -4.04 0.33 3.30
C SER A 27 -3.92 -1.18 3.49
N ALA A 28 -2.72 -1.73 3.23
CA ALA A 28 -2.42 -3.14 3.38
C ALA A 28 -0.93 -3.38 3.66
N LEU A 29 -0.65 -4.50 4.32
CA LEU A 29 0.68 -5.08 4.50
C LEU A 29 0.75 -6.32 3.62
N ILE A 30 1.69 -6.36 2.68
CA ILE A 30 1.82 -7.45 1.70
C ILE A 30 3.23 -8.03 1.81
N GLY A 31 3.30 -9.36 1.90
CA GLY A 31 4.53 -10.13 1.94
C GLY A 31 5.25 -10.13 0.59
N PRO A 32 6.55 -10.49 0.57
CA PRO A 32 7.34 -10.55 -0.66
C PRO A 32 6.85 -11.60 -1.66
N ASP A 33 6.05 -12.56 -1.22
CA ASP A 33 5.37 -13.59 -2.01
C ASP A 33 3.99 -13.14 -2.53
N GLY A 34 3.57 -11.90 -2.22
CA GLY A 34 2.26 -11.36 -2.55
C GLY A 34 1.15 -11.70 -1.54
N THR A 35 1.45 -12.42 -0.46
CA THR A 35 0.47 -12.74 0.58
C THR A 35 0.05 -11.49 1.34
N ILE A 36 -1.26 -11.30 1.57
CA ILE A 36 -1.76 -10.20 2.40
C ILE A 36 -1.59 -10.55 3.88
N LEU A 37 -0.74 -9.80 4.58
CA LEU A 37 -0.45 -9.96 6.01
C LEU A 37 -1.45 -9.20 6.89
N ALA A 38 -1.94 -8.05 6.43
CA ALA A 38 -3.05 -7.29 7.02
C ALA A 38 -3.65 -6.33 5.97
N GLY A 39 -4.91 -5.93 6.10
CA GLY A 39 -5.62 -5.18 5.05
C GLY A 39 -6.27 -6.11 4.01
N THR A 40 -6.77 -5.63 2.86
CA THR A 40 -7.02 -4.26 2.39
C THR A 40 -8.30 -3.71 3.01
N ILE A 41 -8.21 -2.74 3.91
CA ILE A 41 -9.40 -2.19 4.58
C ILE A 41 -9.87 -0.92 3.88
N PHE A 42 -11.16 -0.88 3.58
CA PHE A 42 -11.85 0.29 3.04
C PHE A 42 -12.93 0.78 4.00
N ASP A 43 -13.26 2.06 3.89
CA ASP A 43 -14.35 2.72 4.62
C ASP A 43 -14.24 2.69 6.15
N GLU A 44 -13.04 2.44 6.66
CA GLU A 44 -12.80 2.28 8.09
C GLU A 44 -11.47 2.93 8.49
N GLU A 45 -11.52 3.71 9.57
CA GLU A 45 -10.33 4.26 10.23
C GLU A 45 -9.75 3.21 11.18
N ILE A 46 -8.60 2.64 10.83
CA ILE A 46 -8.02 1.51 11.55
C ILE A 46 -6.49 1.55 11.57
N ILE A 47 -5.90 1.02 12.64
CA ILE A 47 -4.47 0.73 12.74
C ILE A 47 -4.24 -0.73 12.31
N LEU A 48 -3.56 -0.92 11.18
CA LEU A 48 -3.14 -2.24 10.71
C LEU A 48 -1.79 -2.63 11.33
N THR A 49 -1.69 -3.84 11.85
CA THR A 49 -0.45 -4.40 12.40
C THR A 49 -0.25 -5.83 11.91
N ALA A 50 1.00 -6.23 11.68
CA ALA A 50 1.38 -7.59 11.35
C ALA A 50 2.79 -7.90 11.89
N GLY A 51 3.04 -9.16 12.22
CA GLY A 51 4.39 -9.66 12.48
C GLY A 51 5.13 -9.85 11.16
N ILE A 52 6.37 -9.39 11.08
CA ILE A 52 7.19 -9.47 9.87
C ILE A 52 8.39 -10.39 10.15
N ASP A 53 8.51 -11.45 9.36
CA ASP A 53 9.72 -12.26 9.27
C ASP A 53 10.59 -11.77 8.10
N LEU A 54 11.73 -11.17 8.42
CA LEU A 54 12.68 -10.68 7.42
C LEU A 54 13.37 -11.80 6.65
N GLY A 55 13.38 -13.04 7.18
CA GLY A 55 13.92 -14.21 6.49
C GLY A 55 13.22 -14.50 5.15
N ARG A 56 11.92 -14.16 5.06
CA ARG A 56 11.09 -14.32 3.87
C ARG A 56 11.62 -13.60 2.63
N ILE A 57 12.33 -12.47 2.80
CA ILE A 57 12.93 -11.74 1.68
C ILE A 57 13.96 -12.62 0.95
N ARG A 58 14.83 -13.29 1.72
CA ARG A 58 15.86 -14.16 1.15
C ARG A 58 15.23 -15.37 0.45
N GLU A 59 14.19 -15.94 1.04
CA GLU A 59 13.48 -17.07 0.44
C GLU A 59 12.83 -16.69 -0.89
N GLU A 60 12.14 -15.56 -0.96
CA GLU A 60 11.51 -15.13 -2.23
C GLU A 60 12.52 -14.64 -3.27
N GLN A 61 13.68 -14.13 -2.87
CA GLN A 61 14.78 -13.87 -3.81
C GLN A 61 15.30 -15.16 -4.46
N LEU A 62 15.20 -16.33 -3.80
CA LEU A 62 15.52 -17.61 -4.45
C LEU A 62 14.47 -17.99 -5.50
N THR A 63 13.22 -17.57 -5.31
CA THR A 63 12.15 -17.74 -6.31
C THR A 63 12.35 -16.80 -7.49
N LEU A 64 12.64 -15.51 -7.24
CA LEU A 64 12.83 -14.49 -8.28
C LEU A 64 13.76 -13.36 -7.82
N ASP A 65 14.95 -13.31 -8.41
CA ASP A 65 15.95 -12.27 -8.20
C ASP A 65 16.16 -11.43 -9.47
N VAL A 66 15.28 -10.44 -9.68
CA VAL A 66 15.28 -9.58 -10.89
C VAL A 66 16.49 -8.65 -10.99
N THR A 67 17.07 -8.25 -9.85
CA THR A 67 18.22 -7.34 -9.81
C THR A 67 19.57 -8.05 -9.75
N GLY A 68 19.60 -9.35 -9.45
CA GLY A 68 20.81 -10.16 -9.43
C GLY A 68 20.85 -11.18 -10.58
N HIS A 69 20.56 -12.46 -10.33
CA HIS A 69 20.79 -13.53 -11.31
C HIS A 69 20.06 -13.31 -12.64
N TYR A 70 18.84 -12.76 -12.61
CA TYR A 70 18.05 -12.49 -13.81
C TYR A 70 18.29 -11.10 -14.41
N ALA A 71 19.23 -10.32 -13.88
CA ALA A 71 19.52 -8.99 -14.39
C ALA A 71 20.06 -9.05 -15.83
N ARG A 72 19.54 -8.15 -16.68
CA ARG A 72 19.98 -7.95 -18.07
C ARG A 72 20.39 -6.50 -18.30
N PRO A 73 21.48 -6.04 -17.67
CA PRO A 73 21.96 -4.66 -17.83
C PRO A 73 22.35 -4.34 -19.27
N ASP A 74 22.64 -5.36 -20.09
CA ASP A 74 22.89 -5.24 -21.52
C ASP A 74 21.63 -4.90 -22.34
N ILE A 75 20.42 -5.11 -21.80
CA ILE A 75 19.14 -4.76 -22.43
C ILE A 75 18.54 -3.50 -21.80
N ILE A 76 18.43 -3.47 -20.47
CA ILE A 76 17.64 -2.46 -19.73
C ILE A 76 18.53 -1.31 -19.20
N GLY A 77 19.85 -1.40 -19.37
CA GLY A 77 20.80 -0.46 -18.80
C GLY A 77 21.01 -0.69 -17.30
N PRO A 78 21.94 0.04 -16.68
CA PRO A 78 22.10 0.03 -15.23
C PRO A 78 20.87 0.65 -14.55
N LEU A 79 20.48 0.05 -13.42
CA LEU A 79 19.52 0.62 -12.47
C LEU A 79 20.14 1.80 -11.70
#